data_AF-A0A0G1QYK2-F1
#
_entry.id   AF-A0A0G1QYK2-F1
#
_cell.length_a   1.000
_cell.length_b   1.000
_cell.length_c   1.000
_cell.angle_alpha   90.00
_cell.angle_beta   90.00
_cell.angle_gamma   90.00
#
_symmetry.space_group_name_H-M   'P 1'
#
loop_
_entity.id
_entity.type
_entity.pdbx_description
1 polymer ?
#
loop_
_entity_poly.entity_id
_entity_poly.type
_entity_poly.pdbx_seq_one_letter_code
_entity_poly.pdbx_strand_id
1 'polypeptide(L)' 'MILSIEAKENLRNILQKEIGLDRTSDFSDEDLDRIGLLLLTILAENLKMKVKNA' A
#
# COMPACT_ATOMS: atom_id res chain seq x y z
N MET A 1 -0.40 -12.02 -0.58
CA MET A 1 0.65 -11.36 -1.39
C MET A 1 1.75 -10.97 -0.44
N ILE A 2 3.01 -11.16 -0.82
CA ILE A 2 4.17 -10.76 -0.01
C ILE A 2 4.93 -9.73 -0.83
N LEU A 3 5.09 -8.53 -0.28
CA LEU A 3 5.90 -7.47 -0.87
C LEU A 3 7.39 -7.81 -0.74
N SER A 4 8.19 -7.34 -1.69
CA SER A 4 9.65 -7.33 -1.52
C SER A 4 10.04 -6.42 -0.36
N ILE A 5 11.21 -6.64 0.22
CA ILE A 5 11.75 -5.83 1.33
C ILE A 5 11.80 -4.35 0.92
N GLU A 6 12.32 -4.06 -0.27
CA GLU A 6 12.38 -2.70 -0.82
C GLU A 6 10.98 -2.06 -0.96
N ALA A 7 9.99 -2.82 -1.41
CA ALA A 7 8.61 -2.32 -1.51
C ALA A 7 8.00 -2.03 -0.13
N LYS A 8 8.32 -2.82 0.90
CA LYS A 8 7.89 -2.57 2.29
C LYS A 8 8.53 -1.31 2.85
N GLU A 9 9.83 -1.11 2.64
CA GLU A 9 10.52 0.11 3.08
C GLU A 9 9.96 1.36 2.40
N ASN A 10 9.77 1.30 1.07
CA ASN A 10 9.16 2.39 0.33
C ASN A 10 7.73 2.69 0.81
N LEU A 11 6.91 1.66 1.02
CA LEU A 11 5.56 1.82 1.55
C LEU A 11 5.57 2.45 2.94
N ARG A 12 6.46 1.98 3.83
CA ARG A 12 6.62 2.54 5.18
C ARG A 12 7.00 4.02 5.13
N ASN A 13 7.96 4.39 4.29
CA ASN A 13 8.40 5.78 4.13
C ASN A 13 7.28 6.70 3.61
N ILE A 14 6.48 6.21 2.64
CA ILE A 14 5.32 6.95 2.13
C ILE A 14 4.29 7.13 3.24
N LEU A 15 3.93 6.05 3.95
CA LEU A 15 2.94 6.12 5.04
C LEU A 15 3.41 7.07 6.15
N GLN A 16 4.68 7.02 6.55
CA GLN A 16 5.25 7.93 7.54
C GLN A 16 5.10 9.40 7.13
N LYS A 17 5.31 9.70 5.84
CA LYS A 17 5.18 11.05 5.30
C LYS A 17 3.72 11.52 5.27
N GLU A 18 2.78 10.64 4.91
CA GLU A 18 1.38 11.01 4.69
C GLU A 18 0.54 11.03 5.97
N ILE A 19 0.77 10.09 6.89
CA ILE A 19 -0.05 9.90 8.11
C ILE A 19 0.73 10.01 9.42
N GLY A 20 2.04 10.29 9.37
CA GLY A 20 2.88 10.52 10.54
C GLY A 20 3.60 9.27 11.05
N LEU A 21 4.75 9.49 11.69
CA LEU A 21 5.59 8.43 12.27
C LEU A 21 4.91 7.73 13.45
N ASP A 22 4.18 8.49 14.27
CA ASP A 22 3.43 8.02 15.43
C ASP A 22 2.36 6.98 15.06
N ARG A 23 1.78 7.08 13.87
CA ARG A 23 0.74 6.14 13.39
C ARG A 23 1.30 4.93 12.66
N THR A 24 2.58 4.96 12.29
CA THR A 24 3.20 3.96 11.40
C THR A 24 4.34 3.19 12.04
N SER A 25 4.82 3.63 13.22
CA SER A 25 5.84 2.93 14.00
C SER A 25 5.46 1.49 14.32
N ASP A 26 4.17 1.26 14.54
CA ASP A 26 3.67 -0.02 15.05
C ASP A 26 3.27 -0.98 13.93
N PHE A 27 3.36 -0.56 12.66
CA PHE A 27 3.08 -1.44 11.53
C PHE A 27 4.15 -2.51 11.42
N SER A 28 3.73 -3.76 11.53
CA SER A 28 4.54 -4.92 11.22
C SER A 28 4.71 -5.09 9.71
N ASP A 29 5.65 -5.94 9.31
CA ASP A 29 5.81 -6.31 7.90
C ASP A 29 4.55 -6.98 7.31
N GLU A 30 3.77 -7.68 8.14
CA GLU A 30 2.49 -8.26 7.74
C GLU A 30 1.43 -7.17 7.51
N ASP A 31 1.42 -6.12 8.33
CA ASP A 31 0.53 -4.97 8.13
C ASP A 31 0.86 -4.26 6.81
N LEU A 32 2.16 -4.09 6.52
CA LEU A 32 2.61 -3.53 5.24
C LEU A 32 2.19 -4.40 4.05
N ASP A 33 2.26 -5.73 4.17
CA ASP A 33 1.76 -6.64 3.13
C ASP A 33 0.25 -6.49 2.90
N ARG A 34 -0.54 -6.37 3.98
CA ARG A 34 -2.00 -6.19 3.91
C ARG A 34 -2.37 -4.84 3.31
N ILE A 35 -1.70 -3.76 3.73
CA ILE A 35 -1.90 -2.41 3.19
C ILE A 35 -1.53 -2.38 1.71
N GLY A 36 -0.39 -2.95 1.33
CA GLY A 36 0.03 -3.03 -0.06
C GLY A 36 -0.99 -3.76 -0.95
N LEU A 37 -1.52 -4.89 -0.47
CA LEU A 37 -2.56 -5.64 -1.19
C LEU A 37 -3.84 -4.81 -1.36
N LEU A 38 -4.27 -4.08 -0.32
CA LEU A 38 -5.45 -3.22 -0.39
C LEU A 38 -5.26 -2.12 -1.43
N LEU A 39 -4.12 -1.41 -1.40
CA LEU A 39 -3.82 -0.34 -2.35
C LEU A 39 -3.80 -0.85 -3.80
N LEU A 40 -3.17 -1.99 -4.05
CA LEU A 40 -3.15 -2.62 -5.37
C LEU A 40 -4.53 -3.07 -5.83
N THR A 41 -5.35 -3.57 -4.91
CA THR A 41 -6.74 -3.95 -5.21
C THR A 41 -7.55 -2.72 -5.61
N ILE A 42 -7.45 -1.62 -4.86
CA ILE A 42 -8.12 -0.35 -5.18
C ILE A 42 -7.64 0.18 -6.54
N LEU A 43 -6.33 0.13 -6.81
CA LEU A 43 -5.78 0.56 -8.09
C LEU A 43 -6.35 -0.29 -9.25
N ALA A 44 -6.34 -1.62 -9.10
CA ALA A 44 -6.84 -2.54 -10.11
C ALA A 44 -8.33 -2.33 -10.41
N GLU A 45 -9.16 -2.13 -9.38
CA GLU A 45 -10.59 -1.83 -9.56
C GLU A 45 -10.81 -0.50 -10.30
N ASN A 46 -10.07 0.55 -9.93
CA ASN A 46 -10.15 1.83 -10.62
C ASN A 46 -9.69 1.75 -12.09
N LEU A 47 -8.66 0.95 -12.39
CA LEU A 47 -8.24 0.69 -13.77
C LEU A 47 -9.32 -0.04 -14.57
N LYS A 48 -9.94 -1.08 -14.01
CA LYS A 48 -11.06 -1.79 -14.66
C LYS A 48 -12.23 -0.87 -14.98
N MET A 49 -12.59 0.04 -14.07
CA MET A 49 -13.65 1.01 -14.29
C MET A 49 -13.36 1.95 -15.46
N LYS A 50 -12.11 2.41 -15.59
CA LYS A 50 -11.71 3.25 -16.74
C LYS A 50 -11.80 2.49 -18.07
N VAL A 51 -11.38 1.23 -18.11
CA VAL A 51 -11.43 0.41 -19.34
C VAL A 51 -12.86 0.10 -19.78
N LYS A 52 -13.79 -0.11 -18.84
CA LYS A 52 -15.21 -0.31 -19.21
C LYS A 52 -15.89 0.94 -19.76
N ASN A 53 -15.35 2.12 -19.45
CA ASN A 53 -15.88 3.42 -19.85
C ASN A 53 -15.04 4.09 -20.95
N ALA A 54 -14.10 3.37 -21.58
CA ALA A 54 -13.22 3.85 -22.64
C ALA A 54 -13.61 3.29 -24.01
#